data_AF-A0A6A4KTF7-F1
#
_entry.id   AF-A0A6A4KTF7-F1
#
_cell.length_a   1.000
_cell.length_b   1.000
_cell.length_c   1.000
_cell.angle_alpha   90.00
_cell.angle_beta   90.00
_cell.angle_gamma   90.00
#
_symmetry.space_group_name_H-M   'P 1'
#
loop_
_entity.id
_entity.type
_entity.pdbx_description
1 polymer ?
#
loop_
_entity_poly.entity_id
_entity_poly.type
_entity_poly.pdbx_seq_one_letter_code
_entity_poly.pdbx_strand_id
1 'polypeptide(L)'
;MDVLIKANQSPSHYYMAARAYSGVVYDNTTTTAIIQYNGNYTPPSTPAFPNLPDYNDTDATTNFTRQLKALASKDHPIDVPKTVDVQMFVTISVNTLPCANNSCDGPNGSKLAASLNNISFVHPEVDLLQAYYRKLVGIYETDFPNMPATVFNYTADELSDELLLPERATKAKVIEYNSTVEIVFQGTNLLNAAENHPMHLHGDHYDNNELGQEFQLQFVPVDALVTPSRVIILLQIQQNARH
;
A
#
# COMPACT_ATOMS: atom_id res chain seq x y z
N MET A 1 10.25 8.24 4.68
CA MET A 1 9.76 9.15 5.74
C MET A 1 10.96 9.78 6.39
N ASP A 2 11.17 11.07 6.17
CA ASP A 2 12.34 11.78 6.68
C ASP A 2 11.93 12.65 7.85
N VAL A 3 12.70 12.58 8.95
CA VAL A 3 12.39 13.28 10.20
C VAL A 3 13.64 14.00 10.68
N LEU A 4 13.50 15.29 11.00
CA LEU A 4 14.56 16.07 11.62
C LEU A 4 14.46 15.98 13.14
N ILE A 5 15.54 15.55 13.78
CA ILE A 5 15.64 15.48 15.24
C ILE A 5 16.55 16.62 15.71
N LYS A 6 16.05 17.45 16.63
CA LYS A 6 16.86 18.47 17.31
C LYS A 6 17.31 17.93 18.67
N ALA A 7 18.59 17.66 18.83
CA ALA A 7 19.19 17.17 20.07
C ALA A 7 19.37 18.32 21.11
N ASN A 8 18.26 18.79 21.69
CA ASN A 8 18.23 19.90 22.65
C ASN A 8 17.87 19.49 24.09
N GLN A 9 17.82 18.19 24.37
CA GLN A 9 17.59 17.68 25.72
C GLN A 9 18.91 17.66 26.51
N SER A 10 18.83 17.52 27.83
CA SER A 10 20.01 17.33 28.68
C SER A 10 20.85 16.13 28.20
N PRO A 11 22.19 16.21 28.17
CA PRO A 11 23.02 15.09 27.76
C PRO A 11 22.70 13.80 28.54
N SER A 12 22.21 12.78 27.83
CA SER A 12 21.78 11.50 28.38
C SER A 12 21.65 10.44 27.26
N HIS A 13 21.12 9.27 27.60
CA HIS A 13 20.65 8.25 26.67
C HIS A 13 19.13 8.31 26.55
N TYR A 14 18.61 8.18 25.33
CA TYR A 14 17.17 8.19 25.04
C TYR A 14 16.80 7.00 24.16
N TYR A 15 15.68 6.33 24.45
CA TYR A 15 15.18 5.28 23.57
C TYR A 15 14.53 5.87 22.31
N MET A 16 14.86 5.26 21.17
CA MET A 16 14.03 5.24 19.98
C MET A 16 13.33 3.87 19.95
N ALA A 17 12.02 3.84 19.73
CA ALA A 17 11.25 2.60 19.78
C ALA A 17 10.25 2.54 18.63
N ALA A 18 9.95 1.33 18.15
CA ALA A 18 8.91 1.09 17.17
C ALA A 18 8.15 -0.21 17.48
N ARG A 19 6.83 -0.17 17.28
CA ARG A 19 5.93 -1.33 17.37
C ARG A 19 4.99 -1.35 16.18
N ALA A 20 4.48 -2.53 15.84
CA ALA A 20 3.51 -2.68 14.76
C ALA A 20 2.15 -2.05 15.13
N TYR A 21 1.46 -1.53 14.12
CA TYR A 21 0.02 -1.29 14.15
C TYR A 21 -0.65 -2.45 13.38
N SER A 22 -1.59 -3.16 14.00
CA SER A 22 -2.24 -4.34 13.41
C SER A 22 -3.65 -4.55 13.98
N GLY A 23 -4.59 -4.91 13.10
CA GLY A 23 -5.94 -5.36 13.45
C GLY A 23 -6.07 -6.90 13.55
N VAL A 24 -5.04 -7.64 13.15
CA VAL A 24 -5.01 -9.11 13.10
C VAL A 24 -3.82 -9.67 13.88
N VAL A 25 -3.71 -11.01 13.97
CA VAL A 25 -2.60 -11.70 14.64
C VAL A 25 -1.26 -11.22 14.08
N TYR A 26 -0.35 -10.83 14.97
CA TYR A 26 0.92 -10.21 14.63
C TYR A 26 2.00 -10.55 15.65
N ASP A 27 3.26 -10.28 15.30
CA ASP A 27 4.37 -10.29 16.27
C ASP A 27 4.28 -9.04 17.16
N ASN A 28 3.98 -9.25 18.45
CA ASN A 28 3.76 -8.18 19.42
C ASN A 28 5.04 -7.65 20.08
N THR A 29 6.20 -7.98 19.53
CA THR A 29 7.48 -7.45 20.01
C THR A 29 7.65 -5.96 19.69
N THR A 30 8.46 -5.29 20.50
CA THR A 30 8.82 -3.88 20.30
C THR A 30 10.32 -3.79 20.06
N THR A 31 10.72 -3.14 18.97
CA THR A 31 12.13 -2.91 18.66
C THR A 31 12.59 -1.60 19.28
N THR A 32 13.85 -1.54 19.70
CA THR A 32 14.44 -0.37 20.36
C THR A 32 15.86 -0.09 19.89
N ALA A 33 16.25 1.18 19.92
CA ALA A 33 17.60 1.67 19.73
C ALA A 33 17.87 2.81 20.73
N ILE A 34 19.13 3.20 20.91
CA ILE A 34 19.52 4.26 21.84
C ILE A 34 20.10 5.44 21.06
N ILE A 35 19.52 6.63 21.26
CA ILE A 35 20.13 7.92 20.90
C ILE A 35 20.99 8.35 22.09
N GLN A 36 22.30 8.39 21.88
CA GLN A 36 23.29 8.73 22.90
C GLN A 36 23.88 10.12 22.64
N TYR A 37 23.84 10.99 23.66
CA TYR A 37 24.59 12.25 23.61
C TYR A 37 26.07 11.98 23.87
N ASN A 38 26.96 12.60 23.11
CA ASN A 38 28.39 12.53 23.41
C ASN A 38 28.75 13.58 24.46
N GLY A 39 29.44 13.18 25.53
CA GLY A 39 29.86 14.09 26.58
C GLY A 39 30.24 13.39 27.88
N ASN A 40 30.58 14.19 28.90
CA ASN A 40 30.88 13.70 30.24
C ASN A 40 29.65 13.84 31.14
N TYR A 41 28.94 12.74 31.34
CA TYR A 41 27.79 12.62 32.24
C TYR A 41 27.65 11.13 32.63
N THR A 42 26.90 10.85 33.69
CA THR A 42 26.59 9.48 34.08
C THR A 42 25.30 9.04 33.37
N PRO A 43 25.36 8.10 32.40
CA PRO A 43 24.15 7.62 31.74
C PRO A 43 23.29 6.79 32.72
N PRO A 44 21.95 6.80 32.57
CA PRO A 44 21.10 5.92 33.34
C PRO A 44 21.34 4.45 32.92
N SER A 45 21.13 3.51 33.84
CA SER A 45 21.18 2.07 33.52
C SER A 45 20.12 1.68 32.48
N THR A 46 18.98 2.36 32.51
CA THR A 46 17.85 2.18 31.60
C THR A 46 17.28 3.56 31.24
N PRO A 47 17.33 3.98 29.97
CA PRO A 47 16.65 5.19 29.51
C PRO A 47 15.14 5.13 29.74
N ALA A 48 14.50 6.29 29.86
CA ALA A 48 13.04 6.35 29.91
C ALA A 48 12.43 5.88 28.57
N PHE A 49 11.42 5.01 28.65
CA PHE A 49 10.75 4.48 27.47
C PHE A 49 9.76 5.51 26.90
N PRO A 50 9.70 5.73 25.57
CA PRO A 50 8.76 6.67 24.97
C PRO A 50 7.34 6.10 24.99
N ASN A 51 6.34 6.99 25.02
CA ASN A 51 4.95 6.58 24.85
C ASN A 51 4.69 6.31 23.36
N LEU A 52 4.30 5.07 23.03
CA LEU A 52 3.83 4.69 21.69
C LEU A 52 2.29 4.58 21.72
N PRO A 53 1.55 4.95 20.65
CA PRO A 53 0.11 4.67 20.54
C PRO A 53 -0.15 3.16 20.52
N ASP A 54 -1.29 2.70 21.05
CA ASP A 54 -1.64 1.27 21.10
C ASP A 54 -1.64 0.63 19.71
N TYR A 55 -1.32 -0.67 19.65
CA TYR A 55 -1.13 -1.37 18.37
C TYR A 55 -2.40 -1.40 17.52
N ASN A 56 -3.56 -1.17 18.12
CA ASN A 56 -4.87 -1.10 17.47
C ASN A 56 -5.46 0.32 17.50
N ASP A 57 -4.65 1.34 17.78
CA ASP A 57 -5.08 2.75 17.81
C ASP A 57 -5.20 3.30 16.38
N THR A 58 -6.38 3.07 15.79
CA THR A 58 -6.73 3.52 14.44
C THR A 58 -6.82 5.04 14.36
N ASP A 59 -7.18 5.72 15.45
CA ASP A 59 -7.28 7.18 15.49
C ASP A 59 -5.88 7.82 15.44
N ALA A 60 -4.91 7.30 16.19
CA ALA A 60 -3.52 7.75 16.11
C ALA A 60 -2.96 7.60 14.69
N THR A 61 -3.17 6.44 14.07
CA THR A 61 -2.74 6.16 12.70
C THR A 61 -3.40 7.11 11.70
N THR A 62 -4.72 7.27 11.79
CA THR A 62 -5.49 8.18 10.92
C THR A 62 -5.03 9.63 11.04
N ASN A 63 -4.89 10.12 12.27
CA ASN A 63 -4.48 11.48 12.55
C ASN A 63 -3.07 11.76 12.04
N PHE A 64 -2.16 10.80 12.12
CA PHE A 64 -0.83 10.92 11.55
C PHE A 64 -0.88 11.00 10.02
N THR A 65 -1.55 10.06 9.36
CA THR A 65 -1.55 9.99 7.89
C THR A 65 -2.25 11.19 7.24
N ARG A 66 -3.28 11.77 7.87
CA ARG A 66 -3.94 13.01 7.38
C ARG A 66 -3.03 14.24 7.35
N GLN A 67 -1.91 14.21 8.06
CA GLN A 67 -0.94 15.32 8.06
C GLN A 67 -0.02 15.29 6.84
N LEU A 68 0.05 14.17 6.11
CA LEU A 68 0.89 14.04 4.93
C LEU A 68 0.34 14.92 3.80
N LYS A 69 1.14 15.92 3.42
CA LYS A 69 0.85 16.86 2.33
C LYS A 69 2.13 17.16 1.58
N ALA A 70 2.03 17.38 0.27
CA ALA A 70 3.15 17.88 -0.48
C ALA A 70 3.53 19.29 -0.01
N LEU A 71 4.82 19.63 -0.07
CA LEU A 71 5.34 20.93 0.36
C LEU A 71 4.74 22.10 -0.44
N ALA A 72 4.48 21.89 -1.74
CA ALA A 72 3.73 22.78 -2.62
C ALA A 72 4.15 24.26 -2.51
N SER A 73 5.42 24.55 -2.80
CA SER A 73 5.98 25.90 -2.76
C SER A 73 6.44 26.37 -4.13
N LYS A 74 6.91 27.62 -4.25
CA LYS A 74 7.47 28.14 -5.51
C LYS A 74 8.69 27.34 -5.98
N ASP A 75 9.55 26.94 -5.03
CA ASP A 75 10.78 26.19 -5.31
C ASP A 75 10.52 24.67 -5.38
N HIS A 76 9.35 24.22 -4.92
CA HIS A 76 8.88 22.84 -4.97
C HIS A 76 7.45 22.77 -5.52
N PRO A 77 7.25 23.11 -6.81
CA PRO A 77 5.93 23.16 -7.41
C PRO A 77 5.31 21.75 -7.49
N ILE A 78 3.98 21.70 -7.44
CA ILE A 78 3.20 20.49 -7.65
C ILE A 78 2.22 20.72 -8.80
N ASP A 79 2.00 19.70 -9.62
CA ASP A 79 0.97 19.69 -10.64
C ASP A 79 0.01 18.54 -10.38
N VAL A 80 -1.17 18.89 -9.87
CA VAL A 80 -2.23 17.91 -9.57
C VAL A 80 -3.17 17.87 -10.76
N PRO A 81 -3.37 16.71 -11.40
CA PRO A 81 -4.31 16.58 -12.50
C PRO A 81 -5.71 17.05 -12.11
N LYS A 82 -6.31 17.91 -12.94
CA LYS A 82 -7.66 18.47 -12.72
C LYS A 82 -8.74 17.80 -13.56
N THR A 83 -8.33 17.02 -14.56
CA THR A 83 -9.18 16.24 -15.45
C THR A 83 -8.73 14.79 -15.36
N VAL A 84 -9.68 13.87 -15.50
CA VAL A 84 -9.44 12.41 -15.40
C VAL A 84 -9.86 11.76 -16.71
N ASP A 85 -8.93 11.08 -17.38
CA ASP A 85 -9.18 10.32 -18.59
C ASP A 85 -9.60 8.88 -18.29
N VAL A 86 -9.01 8.27 -17.25
CA VAL A 86 -9.26 6.89 -16.84
C VAL A 86 -9.62 6.84 -15.36
N GLN A 87 -10.82 6.35 -15.05
CA GLN A 87 -11.23 6.06 -13.68
C GLN A 87 -11.18 4.57 -13.40
N MET A 88 -10.65 4.21 -12.23
CA MET A 88 -10.59 2.85 -11.72
C MET A 88 -11.09 2.81 -10.29
N PHE A 89 -11.95 1.84 -9.99
CA PHE A 89 -12.29 1.42 -8.63
C PHE A 89 -11.75 0.01 -8.45
N VAL A 90 -10.79 -0.14 -7.54
CA VAL A 90 -10.04 -1.38 -7.34
C VAL A 90 -10.34 -1.91 -5.95
N THR A 91 -11.11 -3.00 -5.88
CA THR A 91 -11.33 -3.72 -4.63
C THR A 91 -10.09 -4.52 -4.25
N ILE A 92 -9.65 -4.41 -3.00
CA ILE A 92 -8.52 -5.15 -2.46
C ILE A 92 -9.06 -6.17 -1.46
N SER A 93 -8.72 -7.44 -1.67
CA SER A 93 -9.26 -8.53 -0.87
C SER A 93 -8.20 -9.55 -0.51
N VAL A 94 -8.25 -10.04 0.72
CA VAL A 94 -7.74 -11.36 1.07
C VAL A 94 -8.79 -12.39 0.65
N ASN A 95 -8.34 -13.48 0.06
CA ASN A 95 -9.15 -14.50 -0.58
C ASN A 95 -8.66 -15.89 -0.20
N THR A 96 -9.36 -16.92 -0.67
CA THR A 96 -8.90 -18.31 -0.58
C THR A 96 -8.88 -18.97 -1.95
N LEU A 97 -8.00 -19.96 -2.09
CA LEU A 97 -7.97 -20.85 -3.25
C LEU A 97 -8.04 -22.30 -2.76
N PRO A 98 -8.69 -23.20 -3.50
CA PRO A 98 -8.80 -24.59 -3.11
C PRO A 98 -7.41 -25.25 -3.10
N CYS A 99 -7.24 -26.19 -2.16
CA CYS A 99 -6.11 -27.10 -2.11
C CYS A 99 -6.57 -28.54 -2.32
N ALA A 100 -5.71 -29.37 -2.91
CA ALA A 100 -6.00 -30.78 -3.08
C ALA A 100 -6.26 -31.41 -1.69
N ASN A 101 -7.39 -32.10 -1.55
CA ASN A 101 -7.81 -32.78 -0.32
C ASN A 101 -7.84 -31.89 0.93
N ASN A 102 -8.10 -30.58 0.78
CA ASN A 102 -8.14 -29.62 1.89
C ASN A 102 -6.87 -29.65 2.77
N SER A 103 -5.71 -29.87 2.13
CA SER A 103 -4.43 -30.14 2.81
C SER A 103 -3.68 -28.88 3.26
N CYS A 104 -4.23 -27.70 3.04
CA CYS A 104 -3.56 -26.43 3.36
C CYS A 104 -4.03 -25.89 4.71
N ASP A 105 -3.21 -25.03 5.33
CA ASP A 105 -3.45 -24.51 6.68
C ASP A 105 -4.41 -23.30 6.74
N GLY A 106 -4.93 -22.86 5.59
CA GLY A 106 -5.87 -21.75 5.53
C GLY A 106 -7.29 -22.14 5.95
N PRO A 107 -8.22 -21.17 5.97
CA PRO A 107 -9.61 -21.40 6.35
C PRO A 107 -10.22 -22.57 5.57
N ASN A 108 -10.91 -23.48 6.26
CA ASN A 108 -11.54 -24.66 5.66
C ASN A 108 -10.59 -25.55 4.83
N GLY A 109 -9.29 -25.58 5.15
CA GLY A 109 -8.29 -26.39 4.44
C GLY A 109 -7.84 -25.81 3.09
N SER A 110 -8.17 -24.55 2.83
CA SER A 110 -7.78 -23.80 1.64
C SER A 110 -6.39 -23.17 1.79
N LYS A 111 -5.84 -22.59 0.73
CA LYS A 111 -4.69 -21.68 0.82
C LYS A 111 -5.16 -20.24 0.74
N LEU A 112 -4.49 -19.36 1.48
CA LEU A 112 -4.70 -17.92 1.35
C LEU A 112 -4.27 -17.42 -0.03
N ALA A 113 -4.99 -16.40 -0.51
CA ALA A 113 -4.72 -15.67 -1.73
C ALA A 113 -5.03 -14.18 -1.52
N ALA A 114 -4.70 -13.36 -2.50
CA ALA A 114 -5.12 -11.97 -2.54
C ALA A 114 -5.52 -11.61 -3.96
N SER A 115 -6.39 -10.61 -4.10
CA SER A 115 -6.86 -10.15 -5.41
C SER A 115 -7.08 -8.65 -5.48
N LEU A 116 -7.00 -8.13 -6.71
CA LEU A 116 -7.44 -6.79 -7.09
C LEU A 116 -8.61 -6.95 -8.09
N ASN A 117 -9.76 -6.35 -7.80
CA ASN A 117 -10.99 -6.55 -8.58
C ASN A 117 -11.33 -8.04 -8.81
N ASN A 118 -11.11 -8.87 -7.79
CA ASN A 118 -11.30 -10.32 -7.82
C ASN A 118 -10.36 -11.10 -8.77
N ILE A 119 -9.29 -10.46 -9.27
CA ILE A 119 -8.22 -11.11 -10.03
C ILE A 119 -7.01 -11.35 -9.12
N SER A 120 -6.69 -12.61 -8.87
CA SER A 120 -5.49 -13.04 -8.17
C SER A 120 -4.36 -13.21 -9.18
N PHE A 121 -3.40 -12.28 -9.16
CA PHE A 121 -2.33 -12.22 -10.15
C PHE A 121 -1.45 -13.47 -10.10
N VAL A 122 -1.27 -14.11 -11.26
CA VAL A 122 -0.35 -15.23 -11.44
C VAL A 122 0.90 -14.73 -12.16
N HIS A 123 2.06 -15.00 -11.58
CA HIS A 123 3.33 -14.68 -12.23
C HIS A 123 3.52 -15.57 -13.47
N PRO A 124 3.71 -14.96 -14.67
CA PRO A 124 4.02 -15.72 -15.87
C PRO A 124 5.48 -16.21 -15.84
N GLU A 125 5.80 -17.23 -16.63
CA GLU A 125 7.19 -17.71 -16.80
C GLU A 125 8.06 -16.72 -17.59
N VAL A 126 7.42 -15.89 -18.42
CA VAL A 126 8.07 -14.84 -19.21
C VAL A 126 7.69 -13.48 -18.63
N ASP A 127 8.69 -12.66 -18.36
CA ASP A 127 8.50 -11.29 -17.89
C ASP A 127 7.53 -10.49 -18.80
N LEU A 128 6.67 -9.68 -18.18
CA LEU A 128 5.64 -8.91 -18.87
C LEU A 128 6.22 -7.87 -19.83
N LEU A 129 7.31 -7.19 -19.45
CA LEU A 129 7.96 -6.20 -20.31
C LEU A 129 8.58 -6.88 -21.53
N GLN A 130 9.23 -8.03 -21.35
CA GLN A 130 9.74 -8.84 -22.45
C GLN A 130 8.60 -9.31 -23.38
N ALA A 131 7.51 -9.82 -22.82
CA ALA A 131 6.36 -10.29 -23.58
C ALA A 131 5.72 -9.15 -24.40
N TYR A 132 5.56 -7.98 -23.80
CA TYR A 132 5.09 -6.77 -24.46
C TYR A 132 6.01 -6.37 -25.63
N TYR A 133 7.31 -6.21 -25.37
CA TYR A 133 8.26 -5.72 -26.37
C TYR A 133 8.43 -6.68 -27.56
N ARG A 134 8.43 -7.99 -27.29
CA ARG A 134 8.54 -9.04 -28.31
C ARG A 134 7.21 -9.46 -28.93
N LYS A 135 6.09 -8.85 -28.51
CA LYS A 135 4.73 -9.17 -28.98
C LYS A 135 4.41 -10.66 -28.84
N LEU A 136 4.79 -11.26 -27.71
CA LEU A 136 4.48 -12.66 -27.41
C LEU A 136 2.99 -12.80 -27.08
N VAL A 137 2.34 -13.82 -27.65
CA VAL A 137 0.91 -14.07 -27.47
C VAL A 137 0.71 -15.10 -26.36
N GLY A 138 -0.34 -14.91 -25.54
CA GLY A 138 -0.75 -15.87 -24.51
C GLY A 138 0.04 -15.81 -23.20
N ILE A 139 0.88 -14.78 -23.00
CA ILE A 139 1.61 -14.58 -21.73
C ILE A 139 0.76 -13.84 -20.70
N TYR A 140 0.01 -12.83 -21.15
CA TYR A 140 -0.86 -12.01 -20.30
C TYR A 140 -2.02 -11.46 -21.12
N GLU A 141 -3.07 -11.05 -20.43
CA GLU A 141 -4.25 -10.40 -21.00
C GLU A 141 -4.23 -8.91 -20.67
N THR A 142 -4.80 -8.07 -21.54
CA THR A 142 -4.73 -6.60 -21.43
C THR A 142 -6.01 -5.96 -20.89
N ASP A 143 -6.92 -6.79 -20.39
CA ASP A 143 -8.29 -6.45 -20.03
C ASP A 143 -8.51 -6.38 -18.51
N PHE A 144 -7.47 -6.03 -17.73
CA PHE A 144 -7.67 -5.81 -16.29
C PHE A 144 -8.78 -4.76 -16.07
N PRO A 145 -9.81 -5.09 -15.28
CA PRO A 145 -11.03 -4.30 -15.26
C PRO A 145 -10.88 -3.02 -14.44
N ASN A 146 -11.47 -1.93 -14.94
CA ASN A 146 -11.51 -0.65 -14.21
C ASN A 146 -12.42 -0.71 -12.98
N MET A 147 -13.37 -1.63 -12.92
CA MET A 147 -14.33 -1.78 -11.82
C MET A 147 -14.39 -3.26 -11.42
N PRO A 148 -14.73 -3.59 -10.16
CA PRO A 148 -14.98 -4.97 -9.77
C PRO A 148 -16.16 -5.55 -10.57
N ALA A 149 -16.05 -6.80 -11.00
CA ALA A 149 -17.11 -7.48 -11.76
C ALA A 149 -18.41 -7.63 -10.96
N THR A 150 -18.29 -7.77 -9.64
CA THR A 150 -19.42 -7.91 -8.71
C THR A 150 -19.40 -6.76 -7.70
N VAL A 151 -20.52 -6.04 -7.62
CA VAL A 151 -20.72 -4.97 -6.63
C VAL A 151 -21.51 -5.53 -5.46
N PHE A 152 -20.99 -5.30 -4.25
CA PHE A 152 -21.62 -5.68 -2.99
C PHE A 152 -21.26 -4.66 -1.90
N ASN A 153 -21.81 -4.82 -0.71
CA ASN A 153 -21.36 -4.03 0.43
C ASN A 153 -19.98 -4.52 0.88
N TYR A 154 -18.92 -3.99 0.26
CA TYR A 154 -17.52 -4.43 0.44
C TYR A 154 -17.07 -4.53 1.90
N THR A 155 -17.72 -3.78 2.77
CA THR A 155 -17.30 -3.53 4.15
C THR A 155 -18.36 -3.99 5.15
N ALA A 156 -19.29 -4.85 4.74
CA ALA A 156 -20.25 -5.45 5.66
C ALA A 156 -19.52 -6.33 6.70
N ASP A 157 -20.05 -6.38 7.92
CA ASP A 157 -19.52 -7.23 8.98
C ASP A 157 -19.54 -8.71 8.59
N GLU A 158 -20.59 -9.12 7.86
CA GLU A 158 -20.78 -10.49 7.37
C GLU A 158 -20.85 -10.50 5.84
N LEU A 159 -19.97 -11.28 5.21
CA LEU A 159 -19.89 -11.44 3.76
C LEU A 159 -20.01 -12.92 3.38
N SER A 160 -20.61 -13.18 2.21
CA SER A 160 -20.78 -14.55 1.71
C SER A 160 -19.45 -15.21 1.35
N ASP A 161 -19.27 -16.46 1.75
CA ASP A 161 -18.12 -17.30 1.36
C ASP A 161 -17.99 -17.48 -0.17
N GLU A 162 -19.08 -17.29 -0.92
CA GLU A 162 -19.07 -17.35 -2.39
C GLU A 162 -18.17 -16.27 -3.02
N LEU A 163 -17.91 -15.18 -2.29
CA LEU A 163 -17.04 -14.09 -2.72
C LEU A 163 -15.55 -14.36 -2.47
N LEU A 164 -15.21 -15.46 -1.77
CA LEU A 164 -13.84 -15.75 -1.36
C LEU A 164 -12.95 -16.23 -2.49
N LEU A 165 -13.52 -16.86 -3.52
CA LEU A 165 -12.76 -17.47 -4.61
C LEU A 165 -12.48 -16.45 -5.74
N PRO A 166 -11.21 -16.05 -5.95
CA PRO A 166 -10.85 -15.13 -7.02
C PRO A 166 -10.56 -15.89 -8.32
N GLU A 167 -10.65 -15.17 -9.43
CA GLU A 167 -10.12 -15.64 -10.71
C GLU A 167 -8.59 -15.58 -10.67
N ARG A 168 -7.92 -16.66 -11.08
CA ARG A 168 -6.46 -16.67 -11.22
C ARG A 168 -6.08 -16.34 -12.65
N ALA A 169 -5.50 -15.16 -12.88
CA ALA A 169 -5.12 -14.72 -14.20
C ALA A 169 -3.91 -13.77 -14.17
N THR A 170 -3.25 -13.61 -15.30
CA THR A 170 -2.19 -12.61 -15.51
C THR A 170 -2.78 -11.50 -16.37
N LYS A 171 -3.53 -10.58 -15.74
CA LYS A 171 -4.16 -9.44 -16.42
C LYS A 171 -3.39 -8.15 -16.13
N ALA A 172 -3.17 -7.36 -17.16
CA ALA A 172 -2.55 -6.04 -17.11
C ALA A 172 -3.54 -4.96 -17.57
N LYS A 173 -3.43 -3.76 -17.01
CA LYS A 173 -4.14 -2.58 -17.51
C LYS A 173 -3.24 -1.82 -18.47
N VAL A 174 -3.60 -1.78 -19.74
CA VAL A 174 -2.94 -0.90 -20.73
C VAL A 174 -3.56 0.48 -20.64
N ILE A 175 -2.72 1.51 -20.52
CA ILE A 175 -3.11 2.91 -20.39
C ILE A 175 -2.36 3.68 -21.47
N GLU A 176 -3.08 4.52 -22.20
CA GLU A 176 -2.48 5.35 -23.23
C GLU A 176 -1.54 6.39 -22.61
N TYR A 177 -0.45 6.69 -23.30
CA TYR A 177 0.48 7.72 -22.90
C TYR A 177 -0.22 9.07 -22.67
N ASN A 178 0.23 9.83 -21.66
CA ASN A 178 -0.32 11.13 -21.26
C ASN A 178 -1.77 11.10 -20.75
N SER A 179 -2.30 9.91 -20.44
CA SER A 179 -3.58 9.79 -19.75
C SER A 179 -3.44 10.21 -18.28
N THR A 180 -4.46 10.89 -17.76
CA THR A 180 -4.65 11.07 -16.32
C THR A 180 -5.53 9.97 -15.75
N VAL A 181 -5.09 9.36 -14.65
CA VAL A 181 -5.71 8.17 -14.06
C VAL A 181 -6.12 8.49 -12.63
N GLU A 182 -7.39 8.26 -12.32
CA GLU A 182 -7.90 8.23 -10.97
C GLU A 182 -8.09 6.77 -10.54
N ILE A 183 -7.46 6.37 -9.43
CA ILE A 183 -7.63 5.04 -8.84
C ILE A 183 -8.21 5.20 -7.44
N VAL A 184 -9.36 4.58 -7.21
CA VAL A 184 -9.95 4.43 -5.88
C VAL A 184 -9.69 3.02 -5.37
N PHE A 185 -8.86 2.91 -4.33
CA PHE A 185 -8.66 1.64 -3.64
C PHE A 185 -9.74 1.45 -2.57
N GLN A 186 -10.39 0.29 -2.59
CA GLN A 186 -11.45 -0.11 -1.66
C GLN A 186 -11.08 -1.44 -1.00
N GLY A 187 -10.67 -1.41 0.26
CA GLY A 187 -10.53 -2.65 1.05
C GLY A 187 -11.88 -3.35 1.24
N THR A 188 -11.86 -4.68 1.33
CA THR A 188 -13.04 -5.48 1.68
C THR A 188 -12.89 -6.14 3.05
N ASN A 189 -13.99 -6.57 3.66
CA ASN A 189 -13.99 -7.34 4.92
C ASN A 189 -14.08 -8.86 4.69
N LEU A 190 -13.67 -9.37 3.53
CA LEU A 190 -13.66 -10.82 3.28
C LEU A 190 -12.76 -11.51 4.31
N LEU A 191 -13.19 -12.69 4.81
CA LEU A 191 -12.54 -13.44 5.89
C LEU A 191 -12.45 -12.70 7.24
N ASN A 192 -13.26 -11.65 7.47
CA ASN A 192 -13.09 -10.75 8.62
C ASN A 192 -11.67 -10.16 8.70
N ALA A 193 -11.03 -10.00 7.54
CA ALA A 193 -9.66 -9.54 7.38
C ALA A 193 -9.63 -8.12 6.82
N ALA A 194 -10.51 -7.24 7.31
CA ALA A 194 -10.41 -5.83 7.03
C ALA A 194 -9.08 -5.28 7.58
N GLU A 195 -8.17 -4.92 6.67
CA GLU A 195 -6.81 -4.51 6.99
C GLU A 195 -6.40 -3.27 6.21
N ASN A 196 -5.36 -2.58 6.70
CA ASN A 196 -4.70 -1.51 5.96
C ASN A 196 -3.65 -2.10 5.02
N HIS A 197 -3.92 -2.05 3.72
CA HIS A 197 -2.99 -2.50 2.69
C HIS A 197 -2.14 -1.33 2.17
N PRO A 198 -0.82 -1.31 2.41
CA PRO A 198 0.06 -0.35 1.76
C PRO A 198 0.23 -0.78 0.30
N MET A 199 -0.57 -0.20 -0.60
CA MET A 199 -0.39 -0.44 -2.03
C MET A 199 0.96 0.12 -2.50
N HIS A 200 1.41 -0.22 -3.69
CA HIS A 200 2.60 0.41 -4.26
C HIS A 200 2.46 0.39 -5.76
N LEU A 201 2.81 1.51 -6.40
CA LEU A 201 2.80 1.62 -7.84
C LEU A 201 4.22 1.90 -8.30
N HIS A 202 4.74 1.02 -9.14
CA HIS A 202 6.00 1.25 -9.82
C HIS A 202 5.81 2.31 -10.90
N GLY A 203 6.78 3.20 -11.04
CA GLY A 203 6.83 4.16 -12.13
C GLY A 203 8.26 4.58 -12.39
N ASP A 204 8.54 5.05 -13.60
CA ASP A 204 9.83 5.62 -13.96
C ASP A 204 9.73 7.15 -13.95
N HIS A 205 10.52 7.82 -13.12
CA HIS A 205 10.79 9.26 -13.26
C HIS A 205 12.19 9.46 -13.84
N TYR A 206 12.31 10.32 -14.86
CA TYR A 206 13.57 10.74 -15.45
C TYR A 206 13.71 12.25 -15.23
N ASP A 207 14.40 12.63 -14.16
CA ASP A 207 14.96 13.97 -14.04
C ASP A 207 16.46 13.92 -14.39
N ASN A 208 16.95 14.97 -15.04
CA ASN A 208 18.25 14.96 -15.72
C ASN A 208 19.41 14.69 -14.73
N ASN A 209 19.95 13.45 -14.77
CA ASN A 209 21.26 12.96 -14.29
C ASN A 209 21.29 11.90 -13.16
N GLU A 210 20.18 11.40 -12.63
CA GLU A 210 20.24 10.24 -11.72
C GLU A 210 19.15 9.21 -12.07
N LEU A 211 19.59 7.99 -12.43
CA LEU A 211 18.72 6.84 -12.64
C LEU A 211 18.28 6.32 -11.27
N GLY A 212 17.01 6.53 -10.94
CA GLY A 212 16.35 5.84 -9.84
C GLY A 212 15.36 6.75 -9.11
N GLN A 213 14.08 6.56 -9.36
CA GLN A 213 13.05 6.92 -8.39
C GLN A 213 11.98 5.84 -8.35
N GLU A 214 11.82 5.29 -7.15
CA GLU A 214 10.68 4.50 -6.73
C GLU A 214 9.60 5.50 -6.29
N PHE A 215 8.43 5.51 -6.94
CA PHE A 215 7.27 6.22 -6.39
C PHE A 215 6.71 5.42 -5.20
N GLN A 216 7.34 5.55 -4.03
CA GLN A 216 6.67 5.18 -2.78
C GLN A 216 5.60 6.24 -2.48
N LEU A 217 4.44 6.11 -3.13
CA LEU A 217 3.24 6.80 -2.67
C LEU A 217 2.73 6.08 -1.44
N GLN A 218 3.15 6.53 -0.26
CA GLN A 218 2.52 6.15 0.99
C GLN A 218 1.13 6.82 1.05
N PHE A 219 0.08 6.00 1.03
CA PHE A 219 -1.32 6.38 0.87
C PHE A 219 -1.78 7.43 1.87
N VAL A 220 -2.54 8.41 1.39
CA VAL A 220 -3.34 9.29 2.23
C VAL A 220 -4.79 8.76 2.19
N PRO A 221 -5.32 8.17 3.28
CA PRO A 221 -6.74 7.85 3.35
C PRO A 221 -7.53 9.14 3.32
N VAL A 222 -8.41 9.26 2.33
CA VAL A 222 -9.48 10.26 2.34
C VAL A 222 -10.61 9.61 3.15
N ASP A 223 -10.85 10.17 4.33
CA ASP A 223 -11.94 9.79 5.25
C ASP A 223 -11.84 8.41 5.91
N ALA A 224 -10.88 8.25 6.83
CA ALA A 224 -11.01 7.28 7.91
C ALA A 224 -12.02 7.78 8.95
N LEU A 225 -13.29 7.41 8.75
CA LEU A 225 -14.34 7.42 9.76
C LEU A 225 -15.02 6.04 9.70
N VAL A 226 -14.58 5.11 10.55
CA VAL A 226 -15.29 3.88 10.95
C VAL A 226 -15.67 2.90 9.81
N THR A 227 -15.19 3.12 8.59
CA THR A 227 -15.42 2.25 7.41
C THR A 227 -14.14 2.18 6.57
N PRO A 228 -13.84 1.05 5.89
CA PRO A 228 -12.62 0.86 5.11
C PRO A 228 -12.34 2.02 4.17
N SER A 229 -11.19 2.64 4.43
CA SER A 229 -10.69 3.86 3.81
C SER A 229 -10.76 3.80 2.29
N ARG A 230 -11.31 4.85 1.67
CA ARG A 230 -11.12 5.10 0.24
C ARG A 230 -9.84 5.89 0.06
N VAL A 231 -8.93 5.37 -0.76
CA VAL A 231 -7.76 6.15 -1.19
C VAL A 231 -7.95 6.51 -2.64
N ILE A 232 -8.03 7.80 -2.94
CA ILE A 232 -8.08 8.33 -4.30
C ILE A 232 -6.67 8.74 -4.70
N ILE A 233 -6.18 8.16 -5.78
CA ILE A 233 -4.88 8.49 -6.38
C ILE A 233 -5.12 9.07 -7.75
N LEU A 234 -4.67 10.31 -7.96
CA LEU A 234 -4.64 10.98 -9.26
C LEU A 234 -3.21 10.98 -9.76
N LEU A 235 -2.98 10.35 -10.93
CA LEU A 235 -1.67 10.27 -11.55
C LEU A 235 -1.76 10.75 -12.99
N GLN A 236 -0.70 11.40 -13.47
CA GLN A 236 -0.51 11.62 -14.90
C GLN A 236 0.62 10.71 -15.37
N ILE A 237 0.36 9.88 -16.38
CA ILE A 237 1.37 8.99 -16.94
C ILE A 237 2.24 9.78 -17.92
N GLN A 238 3.44 10.19 -17.47
CA GLN A 238 4.43 10.86 -18.30
C GLN A 238 5.68 9.98 -18.47
N GLN A 239 6.23 9.95 -19.68
CA GLN A 239 7.62 9.60 -19.95
C GLN A 239 8.25 10.77 -20.69
N ASN A 240 9.43 11.21 -20.26
CA ASN A 240 10.24 12.15 -21.03
C ASN A 240 10.81 11.44 -22.27
N ALA A 241 10.03 11.39 -23.35
CA ALA A 241 10.53 10.95 -24.65
C ALA A 241 11.42 12.05 -25.24
N ARG A 242 12.71 11.77 -25.46
CA ARG A 242 13.49 12.53 -26.45
C ARG A 242 13.46 11.81 -27.79
N HIS A 243 13.13 12.58 -28.82
CA HIS A 243 13.55 12.37 -30.20
C HIS A 243 15.07 12.45 -30.33
#